data_AF-A0A7C9NC80-F1
#
_entry.id   AF-A0A7C9NC80-F1
#
_cell.length_a   1.000
_cell.length_b   1.000
_cell.length_c   1.000
_cell.angle_alpha   90.00
_cell.angle_beta   90.00
_cell.angle_gamma   90.00
#
_symmetry.space_group_name_H-M   'P 1'
#
loop_
_entity.id
_entity.type
_entity.pdbx_description
1 polymer ?
#
loop_
_entity_poly.entity_id
_entity_poly.type
_entity_poly.pdbx_seq_one_letter_code
_entity_poly.pdbx_strand_id
1 'polypeptide(L)'
;QRAEAATRALELLDAVRATGEPVGVGQLAIDGNDVMACGLAQGPQVGAVLRELLDQVMEGSVPNRRDDLLALVRAQGKEMRR
;
A
#
# COMPACT_ATOMS: atom_id res chain seq x y z
N GLN A 1 -19.23 11.93 29.84
CA GLN A 1 -19.63 12.47 28.52
C GLN A 1 -18.44 12.80 27.61
N ARG A 2 -17.61 13.84 27.83
CA ARG A 2 -16.44 14.11 26.94
C ARG A 2 -15.33 13.04 27.00
N ALA A 3 -14.98 12.57 28.19
CA ALA A 3 -13.96 11.53 28.35
C ALA A 3 -14.37 10.21 27.68
N GLU A 4 -15.65 9.85 27.80
CA GLU A 4 -16.22 8.61 27.24
C GLU A 4 -16.29 8.65 25.69
N ALA A 5 -16.56 9.82 25.11
CA ALA A 5 -16.49 10.02 23.67
C ALA A 5 -15.05 9.89 23.13
N ALA A 6 -14.05 10.38 23.88
CA ALA A 6 -12.65 10.25 23.51
C ALA A 6 -12.18 8.78 23.57
N THR A 7 -12.58 8.05 24.61
CA THR A 7 -12.29 6.61 24.73
C THR A 7 -12.86 5.82 23.55
N ARG A 8 -14.14 6.03 23.21
CA ARG A 8 -14.76 5.35 22.05
C ARG A 8 -14.08 5.67 20.72
N ALA A 9 -13.62 6.91 20.54
CA ALA A 9 -12.90 7.29 19.32
C ALA A 9 -11.56 6.56 19.21
N LEU A 10 -10.83 6.39 20.32
CA LEU A 10 -9.57 5.64 20.35
C LEU A 10 -9.79 4.14 20.08
N GLU A 11 -10.84 3.54 20.68
CA GLU A 11 -11.19 2.13 20.45
C GLU A 11 -11.54 1.84 18.98
N LEU A 12 -12.25 2.76 18.30
CA LEU A 12 -12.54 2.61 16.87
C LEU A 12 -11.26 2.68 16.01
N LEU A 13 -10.34 3.59 16.36
CA LEU A 13 -9.07 3.72 15.65
C LEU A 13 -8.20 2.47 15.79
N ASP A 14 -8.15 1.87 16.99
CA ASP A 14 -7.42 0.63 17.21
C ASP A 14 -8.09 -0.57 16.50
N ALA A 15 -9.42 -0.62 16.44
CA ALA A 15 -10.14 -1.63 15.67
C ALA A 15 -9.84 -1.52 14.15
N VAL A 16 -9.77 -0.31 13.61
CA VAL A 16 -9.35 -0.06 12.22
C VAL A 16 -7.89 -0.44 12.00
N ARG A 17 -6.99 -0.20 12.97
CA ARG A 17 -5.59 -0.67 12.88
C ARG A 17 -5.48 -2.19 12.95
N ALA A 18 -6.41 -2.85 13.64
CA ALA A 18 -6.44 -4.31 13.81
C ALA A 18 -6.95 -5.06 12.56
N THR A 19 -7.56 -4.39 11.58
CA THR A 19 -7.92 -5.01 10.28
C THR A 19 -6.68 -5.39 9.47
N GLY A 20 -5.52 -4.79 9.78
CA GLY A 20 -4.26 -5.05 9.08
C GLY A 20 -4.18 -4.42 7.69
N GLU A 21 -5.14 -3.56 7.33
CA GLU A 21 -5.09 -2.79 6.10
C GLU A 21 -3.92 -1.80 6.16
N PRO A 22 -3.07 -1.74 5.12
CA PRO A 22 -1.96 -0.81 5.11
C PRO A 22 -2.48 0.63 5.04
N VAL A 23 -2.16 1.42 6.06
CA VAL A 23 -2.47 2.86 6.14
C VAL A 23 -1.29 3.71 5.64
N GLY A 24 -0.28 3.07 5.04
CA GLY A 24 0.90 3.75 4.53
C GLY A 24 1.78 2.82 3.69
N VAL A 25 2.63 3.44 2.87
CA VAL A 25 3.55 2.73 1.97
C VAL A 25 4.46 1.75 2.72
N GLY A 26 4.85 2.08 3.95
CA GLY A 26 5.68 1.20 4.79
C GLY A 26 4.98 -0.07 5.30
N GLN A 27 3.68 -0.23 5.04
CA GLN A 27 2.90 -1.41 5.41
C GLN A 27 2.52 -2.27 4.19
N LEU A 28 2.95 -1.89 2.99
CA LEU A 28 2.82 -2.77 1.83
C LEU A 28 3.67 -4.03 2.01
N ALA A 29 3.21 -5.14 1.46
CA ALA A 29 3.94 -6.42 1.45
C ALA A 29 5.17 -6.42 0.50
N ILE A 30 5.43 -5.27 -0.14
CA ILE A 30 6.60 -5.01 -0.97
C ILE A 30 7.20 -3.65 -0.61
N ASP A 31 8.49 -3.47 -0.90
CA ASP A 31 9.22 -2.23 -0.71
C ASP A 31 9.78 -1.64 -2.02
N GLY A 32 10.60 -0.59 -1.91
CA GLY A 32 11.24 0.02 -3.08
C GLY A 32 12.23 -0.89 -3.80
N ASN A 33 12.90 -1.80 -3.08
CA ASN A 33 13.85 -2.74 -3.69
C ASN A 33 13.13 -3.74 -4.57
N ASP A 34 11.95 -4.17 -4.15
CA ASP A 34 11.09 -5.08 -4.91
C ASP A 34 10.61 -4.47 -6.22
N VAL A 35 10.22 -3.20 -6.17
CA VAL A 35 9.83 -2.42 -7.35
C VAL A 35 11.02 -2.24 -8.29
N MET A 36 12.20 -1.94 -7.76
CA MET A 36 13.43 -1.83 -8.55
C MET A 36 13.84 -3.17 -9.19
N ALA A 37 13.67 -4.29 -8.48
CA ALA A 37 13.92 -5.63 -9.00
C ALA A 37 12.98 -6.03 -10.15
N CYS A 38 11.82 -5.38 -10.26
CA CYS A 38 10.93 -5.51 -11.42
C CYS A 38 11.39 -4.73 -12.66
N GLY A 39 12.50 -4.00 -12.56
CA GLY A 39 13.14 -3.28 -13.67
C GLY A 39 12.80 -1.79 -13.72
N LEU A 40 12.19 -1.23 -12.68
CA LEU A 40 12.05 0.22 -12.56
C LEU A 40 13.37 0.83 -12.10
N ALA A 41 13.83 1.86 -12.80
CA ALA A 41 15.03 2.57 -12.38
C ALA A 41 14.80 3.28 -11.03
N GLN A 42 15.84 3.35 -10.22
CA GLN A 42 15.81 4.09 -8.96
C GLN A 42 15.47 5.56 -9.22
N GLY A 43 14.55 6.11 -8.42
CA GLY A 43 14.15 7.51 -8.52
C GLY A 43 12.75 7.76 -7.97
N PRO A 44 12.24 9.00 -8.09
CA PRO A 44 10.91 9.39 -7.58
C PRO A 44 9.78 8.49 -8.07
N GLN A 45 9.90 7.92 -9.27
CA GLN A 45 8.94 6.97 -9.85
C GLN A 45 8.69 5.72 -8.99
N VAL A 46 9.70 5.22 -8.26
CA VAL A 46 9.53 4.07 -7.36
C VAL A 46 8.55 4.42 -6.24
N GLY A 47 8.73 5.62 -5.66
CA GLY A 47 7.85 6.14 -4.63
C GLY A 47 6.45 6.50 -5.14
N ALA A 48 6.29 6.79 -6.43
CA ALA A 48 4.99 7.03 -7.06
C ALA A 48 4.23 5.70 -7.25
N VAL A 49 4.88 4.67 -7.78
CA VAL A 49 4.29 3.33 -7.94
C VAL A 49 3.86 2.76 -6.60
N LEU A 50 4.70 2.85 -5.57
CA LEU A 50 4.32 2.40 -4.23
C LEU A 50 3.10 3.15 -3.64
N ARG A 51 2.89 4.41 -4.04
CA ARG A 51 1.70 5.19 -3.63
C ARG A 51 0.45 4.71 -4.34
N GLU A 52 0.55 4.50 -5.65
CA GLU A 52 -0.55 3.99 -6.46
C GLU A 52 -0.99 2.58 -6.03
N LEU A 53 -0.03 1.72 -5.66
CA LEU A 53 -0.33 0.41 -5.09
C LEU A 53 -1.05 0.52 -3.74
N LEU A 54 -0.62 1.46 -2.89
CA LEU A 54 -1.29 1.71 -1.62
C LEU A 54 -2.74 2.13 -1.83
N ASP A 55 -2.99 3.05 -2.76
CA ASP A 55 -4.35 3.50 -3.10
C ASP A 55 -5.22 2.31 -3.55
N GLN A 56 -4.72 1.46 -4.45
CA GLN A 56 -5.44 0.27 -4.92
C GLN A 56 -5.71 -0.76 -3.82
N VAL A 57 -4.79 -0.91 -2.86
CA VAL A 57 -5.00 -1.78 -1.71
C VAL A 57 -6.05 -1.20 -0.75
N MET A 58 -6.00 0.11 -0.48
CA MET A 58 -6.98 0.79 0.36
C MET A 58 -8.38 0.77 -0.27
N GLU A 59 -8.48 0.81 -1.60
CA GLU A 59 -9.73 0.64 -2.35
C GLU A 59 -10.23 -0.80 -2.39
N GLY A 60 -9.43 -1.77 -1.93
CA GLY A 60 -9.75 -3.20 -1.99
C GLY A 60 -9.63 -3.82 -3.38
N SER A 61 -9.07 -3.08 -4.35
CA SER A 61 -8.87 -3.52 -5.74
C SER A 61 -7.80 -4.62 -5.86
N VAL A 62 -6.83 -4.64 -4.94
CA VAL A 62 -5.76 -5.65 -4.88
C VAL A 62 -5.46 -6.02 -3.43
N PRO A 63 -5.24 -7.31 -3.10
CA PRO A 63 -4.84 -7.69 -1.75
C PRO A 63 -3.40 -7.20 -1.44
N ASN A 64 -3.14 -6.85 -0.18
CA ASN A 64 -1.79 -6.53 0.31
C ASN A 64 -0.91 -7.79 0.44
N ARG A 65 -0.67 -8.47 -0.69
CA ARG A 65 0.12 -9.70 -0.77
C ARG A 65 1.23 -9.50 -1.77
N ARG A 66 2.42 -9.95 -1.39
CA ARG A 66 3.65 -9.74 -2.16
C ARG A 66 3.51 -10.12 -3.63
N ASP A 67 3.02 -11.33 -3.91
CA ASP A 67 2.93 -11.84 -5.28
C ASP A 67 1.93 -11.04 -6.14
N ASP A 68 0.79 -10.65 -5.55
CA ASP A 68 -0.24 -9.85 -6.22
C ASP A 68 0.28 -8.44 -6.57
N LEU A 69 0.96 -7.78 -5.62
CA LEU A 69 1.56 -6.46 -5.83
C LEU A 69 2.70 -6.50 -6.85
N LEU A 70 3.57 -7.52 -6.80
CA LEU A 70 4.65 -7.69 -7.78
C LEU A 70 4.13 -7.96 -9.19
N ALA A 71 3.05 -8.74 -9.33
CA ALA A 71 2.42 -8.97 -10.61
C ALA A 71 1.93 -7.66 -11.24
N LEU A 72 1.33 -6.78 -10.42
CA LEU A 72 0.82 -5.49 -10.85
C LEU A 72 1.95 -4.55 -11.29
N VAL A 73 3.04 -4.44 -10.51
CA VAL A 73 4.23 -3.64 -10.88
C VAL A 73 4.80 -4.10 -12.23
N ARG A 74 4.89 -5.42 -12.45
CA ARG A 74 5.37 -5.97 -13.73
C ARG A 74 4.41 -5.69 -14.88
N ALA A 75 3.11 -5.62 -14.63
CA ALA A 75 2.11 -5.27 -15.65
C ALA A 75 2.25 -3.79 -16.04
N GLN A 76 2.28 -2.88 -15.07
CA GLN A 76 2.48 -1.45 -15.30
C GLN A 76 3.80 -1.15 -16.03
N GLY A 77 4.89 -1.82 -15.65
CA GLY A 77 6.19 -1.69 -16.31
C GLY A 77 6.24 -2.19 -17.77
N LYS A 78 5.24 -2.99 -18.21
CA LYS A 78 5.07 -3.37 -19.62
C LYS A 78 4.26 -2.33 -20.39
N GLU A 79 3.26 -1.72 -19.77
CA GLU A 79 2.43 -0.68 -20.38
C GLU A 79 3.23 0.60 -20.65
N MET A 80 4.10 1.00 -19.73
CA MET A 80 4.97 2.18 -19.91
C MET A 80 6.03 2.02 -21.02
N ARG A 81 6.27 0.79 -21.50
CA ARG A 81 7.21 0.49 -22.59
C ARG A 81 6.54 0.36 -23.96
N ARG A 82 5.21 0.43 -24.01
CA ARG A 82 4.44 0.46 -25.27
C ARG A 82 4.32 1.88 -25.78
#